data_AF-A0A9R1F521-F1
#
_entry.id   AF-A0A9R1F521-F1
#
_cell.length_a   1.000
_cell.length_b   1.000
_cell.length_c   1.000
_cell.angle_alpha   90.00
_cell.angle_beta   90.00
_cell.angle_gamma   90.00
#
_symmetry.space_group_name_H-M   'P 1'
#
loop_
_entity.id
_entity.type
_entity.pdbx_description
1 polymer ?
#
loop_
_entity_poly.entity_id
_entity_poly.type
_entity_poly.pdbx_seq_one_letter_code
_entity_poly.pdbx_strand_id
1 'polypeptide(L)' 'MSTSEGSESADSMDEDTSQVPHARRSKVWEHYEVDLVHVDGDLKAVCKYYGVQLHTKFGTSSLRTHIAEAYRSI' A
#
# COMPACT_ATOMS: atom_id res chain seq x y z
N MET A 1 15.15 -32.88 15.27
CA MET A 1 15.03 -32.29 13.93
C MET A 1 14.17 -31.05 14.13
N SER A 2 14.80 -29.88 14.28
CA SER A 2 14.09 -28.66 14.69
C SER A 2 13.80 -27.80 13.46
N THR A 3 12.56 -27.35 13.37
CA THR A 3 11.95 -26.69 12.22
C THR A 3 12.42 -25.25 12.04
N SER A 4 12.75 -24.93 10.78
CA SER A 4 12.71 -23.66 10.05
C SER A 4 12.70 -22.35 10.83
N GLU A 5 13.86 -21.71 10.75
CA GLU A 5 14.18 -20.30 10.62
C GLU A 5 12.97 -19.36 10.42
N GLY A 6 12.76 -18.50 11.42
CA GLY A 6 11.89 -17.34 11.31
C GLY A 6 12.50 -16.30 10.38
N SER A 7 11.80 -16.00 9.30
CA SER A 7 12.01 -14.79 8.52
C SER A 7 11.01 -13.75 8.98
N GLU A 8 11.38 -12.94 9.97
CA GLU A 8 10.69 -11.68 10.23
C GLU A 8 11.39 -10.59 9.43
N SER A 9 10.76 -10.20 8.32
CA SER A 9 11.21 -9.09 7.49
C SER A 9 11.26 -7.81 8.32
N ALA A 10 12.42 -7.17 8.29
CA ALA A 10 12.73 -5.92 8.97
C ALA A 10 11.73 -4.81 8.61
N ASP A 11 10.89 -4.41 9.57
CA ASP A 11 10.15 -3.15 9.52
C ASP A 11 11.01 -2.09 10.25
N SER A 12 11.99 -1.53 9.53
CA SER A 12 12.76 -0.38 10.01
C SER A 12 11.85 0.83 10.03
N MET A 13 11.39 1.21 11.21
CA MET A 13 10.67 2.45 11.45
C MET A 13 11.67 3.61 11.49
N ASP A 14 12.02 4.15 10.32
CA ASP A 14 12.56 5.51 10.23
C ASP A 14 11.39 6.49 10.09
N GLU A 15 11.33 7.46 10.99
CA GLU A 15 10.45 8.63 10.88
C GLU A 15 11.06 9.77 11.69
N ASP A 16 12.06 10.40 11.07
CA ASP A 16 12.48 11.75 11.41
C ASP A 16 11.95 12.74 10.36
N THR A 17 11.75 13.97 10.83
CA THR A 17 11.53 15.21 10.09
C THR A 17 10.07 15.62 9.80
N SER A 18 9.54 16.39 10.74
CA SER A 18 8.95 17.73 10.53
C SER A 18 7.62 17.88 9.76
N GLN A 19 6.56 18.07 10.55
CA GLN A 19 5.50 19.09 10.43
C GLN A 19 5.05 19.55 9.04
N VAL A 20 3.99 18.92 8.52
CA VAL A 20 2.88 19.59 7.81
C VAL A 20 1.57 18.91 8.25
N PRO A 21 0.51 19.62 8.67
CA PRO A 21 -0.77 19.01 8.97
C PRO A 21 -1.57 18.79 7.69
N HIS A 22 -0.99 18.06 6.73
CA HIS A 22 -1.78 17.30 5.77
C HIS A 22 -1.88 15.91 6.39
N ALA A 23 -3.08 15.42 6.66
CA ALA A 23 -3.29 14.07 7.17
C ALA A 23 -2.37 13.11 6.40
N ARG A 24 -1.32 12.62 7.07
CA ARG A 24 -0.21 11.92 6.42
C ARG A 24 -0.80 10.72 5.70
N ARG A 25 -0.99 10.83 4.38
CA ARG A 25 -1.48 9.70 3.58
C ARG A 25 -0.48 8.57 3.84
N SER A 26 -0.97 7.39 4.18
CA SER A 26 -0.11 6.22 4.40
C SER A 26 0.88 6.05 3.24
N LYS A 27 2.14 5.66 3.52
CA LYS A 27 3.20 5.43 2.51
C LYS A 27 2.73 4.56 1.32
N VAL A 28 1.79 3.65 1.58
CA VAL A 28 1.10 2.82 0.57
C VAL A 28 0.60 3.60 -0.65
N TRP A 29 0.14 4.85 -0.47
CA TRP A 29 -0.45 5.67 -1.53
C TRP A 29 0.57 6.14 -2.57
N GLU A 30 1.88 6.05 -2.30
CA GLU A 30 2.92 6.38 -3.27
C GLU A 30 2.92 5.43 -4.46
N HIS A 31 2.50 4.18 -4.24
CA HIS A 31 2.39 3.12 -5.27
C HIS A 31 1.08 3.17 -6.07
N TYR A 32 0.16 4.07 -5.69
CA TYR A 32 -1.11 4.28 -6.38
C TYR A 32 -1.13 5.67 -7.02
N GLU A 33 -2.02 5.83 -7.99
CA GLU A 33 -2.34 7.14 -8.53
C GLU A 33 -2.86 8.07 -7.43
N VAL A 34 -2.49 9.35 -7.54
CA VAL A 34 -2.86 10.37 -6.56
C VAL A 34 -4.39 10.56 -6.54
N ASP A 35 -4.97 10.51 -7.74
CA ASP A 35 -6.39 10.65 -7.99
C ASP A 35 -7.10 9.30 -7.92
N LEU A 36 -8.17 9.26 -7.13
CA LEU A 36 -9.08 8.13 -7.07
C LEU A 36 -10.06 8.22 -8.24
N VAL A 37 -10.31 7.09 -8.87
CA VAL A 37 -11.29 7.01 -9.96
C VAL A 37 -12.65 6.58 -9.42
N HIS A 38 -13.72 7.23 -9.87
CA HIS A 38 -15.08 6.80 -9.57
C HIS A 38 -15.50 5.71 -10.54
N VAL A 39 -15.77 4.52 -10.03
CA VAL A 39 -16.18 3.35 -10.80
C VAL A 39 -17.36 2.70 -10.11
N ASP A 40 -18.50 2.63 -10.81
CA ASP A 40 -19.75 2.05 -10.31
C ASP A 40 -20.25 2.67 -8.98
N GLY A 41 -20.00 3.97 -8.79
CA GLY A 41 -20.38 4.71 -7.57
C GLY A 41 -19.35 4.63 -6.45
N ASP A 42 -18.23 3.94 -6.66
CA ASP A 42 -17.18 3.74 -5.67
C ASP A 42 -15.87 4.42 -6.06
N LEU A 43 -15.21 5.01 -5.07
CA LEU A 43 -13.83 5.45 -5.23
C LEU A 43 -12.88 4.24 -5.23
N LYS A 44 -12.08 4.14 -6.29
CA LYS A 44 -11.05 3.11 -6.46
C LYS A 44 -9.68 3.75 -6.63
N ALA A 45 -8.68 3.15 -5.99
CA ALA A 45 -7.28 3.47 -6.18
C ALA A 45 -6.74 2.69 -7.37
N VAL A 46 -5.92 3.32 -8.21
CA VAL A 46 -5.30 2.69 -9.38
C VAL A 46 -3.84 2.42 -9.09
N CYS A 47 -3.40 1.17 -9.19
CA CYS A 47 -2.01 0.79 -8.98
C CYS A 47 -1.14 1.29 -10.13
N LYS A 48 -0.03 1.99 -9.84
CA LYS A 48 0.88 2.54 -10.86
C LYS A 48 1.61 1.47 -11.67
N TYR A 49 1.86 0.30 -11.07
CA TYR A 49 2.64 -0.76 -11.69
C TYR A 49 1.83 -1.57 -12.71
N TYR A 50 0.58 -1.89 -12.37
CA TYR A 50 -0.26 -2.83 -13.14
C TYR A 50 -1.56 -2.21 -13.65
N GLY A 51 -1.88 -0.95 -13.30
CA GLY A 51 -3.15 -0.32 -13.65
C GLY A 51 -4.38 -0.92 -12.96
N VAL A 52 -4.17 -1.82 -11.99
CA VAL A 52 -5.26 -2.53 -11.29
C VAL A 52 -6.01 -1.58 -10.37
N GLN A 53 -7.34 -1.66 -10.39
CA GLN A 53 -8.22 -0.83 -9.58
C GLN A 53 -8.65 -1.54 -8.30
N LEU A 54 -8.46 -0.90 -7.15
CA LEU A 54 -8.75 -1.46 -5.84
C LEU A 54 -9.71 -0.56 -5.06
N HIS A 55 -10.71 -1.17 -4.42
CA HIS A 55 -11.67 -0.43 -3.60
C HIS A 55 -10.99 0.14 -2.35
N THR A 56 -11.28 1.39 -2.02
CA THR A 56 -10.67 2.10 -0.88
C THR A 56 -11.64 2.30 0.29
N LYS A 57 -12.82 1.68 0.24
CA LYS A 57 -13.92 1.88 1.20
C LYS A 57 -13.58 1.49 2.65
N PHE A 58 -12.70 0.52 2.86
CA PHE A 58 -12.42 -0.05 4.18
C PHE A 58 -10.90 -0.15 4.43
N GLY A 59 -10.26 1.01 4.56
CA GLY A 59 -8.84 1.11 4.91
C GLY A 59 -7.87 0.72 3.80
N THR A 60 -6.57 0.71 4.14
CA THR A 60 -5.46 0.53 3.19
C THR A 60 -4.82 -0.87 3.24
N SER A 61 -5.41 -1.82 3.99
CA SER A 61 -4.84 -3.17 4.13
C SER A 61 -4.85 -3.95 2.82
N SER A 62 -5.93 -3.87 2.04
CA SER A 62 -6.01 -4.47 0.69
C SER A 62 -4.94 -3.89 -0.25
N LEU A 63 -4.73 -2.57 -0.18
CA LEU A 63 -3.72 -1.88 -0.97
C LEU A 63 -2.31 -2.37 -0.65
N ARG A 64 -2.01 -2.57 0.63
CA ARG A 64 -0.70 -3.09 1.10
C ARG A 64 -0.46 -4.53 0.64
N THR A 65 -1.44 -5.42 0.81
CA THR A 65 -1.32 -6.81 0.35
C THR A 65 -1.10 -6.87 -1.16
N HIS A 66 -1.86 -6.08 -1.93
CA HIS A 66 -1.68 -6.02 -3.38
C HIS A 66 -0.26 -5.60 -3.76
N ILE A 67 0.30 -4.56 -3.13
CA ILE A 67 1.67 -4.13 -3.40
C ILE A 67 2.68 -5.23 -3.07
N ALA A 68 2.52 -5.92 -1.94
CA ALA A 68 3.42 -7.00 -1.55
C ALA A 68 3.41 -8.17 -2.56
N GLU A 69 2.25 -8.50 -3.13
CA GLU A 69 2.14 -9.52 -4.19
C GLU A 69 2.67 -9.03 -5.54
N ALA A 70 2.40 -7.77 -5.86
CA ALA A 70 2.95 -7.07 -7.02
C ALA A 70 4.48 -7.18 -7.04
N TYR A 71 5.16 -6.81 -5.94
CA TYR A 71 6.62 -6.89 -5.85
C TYR A 71 7.18 -8.30 -5.97
N ARG A 72 6.43 -9.35 -5.64
CA ARG A 72 6.88 -10.75 -5.80
C ARG A 72 6.83 -11.24 -7.25
N SER A 73 6.13 -10.53 -8.12
CA SER A 73 5.95 -10.90 -9.52
C SER A 73 6.89 -10.15 -10.48
N ILE A 74 7.84 -9.37 -9.93
CA ILE A 74 8.91 -8.67 -10.65
C ILE A 74 10.22 -9.43 -10.42
#